data_AF-A0A535EQV4-F1
#
_entry.id   AF-A0A535EQV4-F1
#
_cell.length_a   1.000
_cell.length_b   1.000
_cell.length_c   1.000
_cell.angle_alpha   90.00
_cell.angle_beta   90.00
_cell.angle_gamma   90.00
#
_symmetry.space_group_name_H-M   'P 1'
#
loop_
_entity.id
_entity.type
_entity.pdbx_description
1 polymer ?
#
loop_
_entity_poly.entity_id
_entity_poly.type
_entity_poly.pdbx_seq_one_letter_code
_entity_poly.pdbx_strand_id
1 'polypeptide(L)' 'MEAVPLARPTFGPEEEAAVLEVMRSGRFAQGDCVRAFEAAFAVATGAHHAVATSSGTTALFLALACHGIRAGDEVITSP' A
#
# COMPACT_ATOMS: atom_id res chain seq x y z
N MET A 1 4.89 -15.66 32.07
CA MET A 1 4.31 -16.19 30.82
C MET A 1 4.41 -15.07 29.81
N GLU A 2 5.12 -15.28 28.71
CA GLU A 2 5.31 -14.24 27.69
C GLU A 2 4.02 -14.08 26.86
N ALA A 3 3.59 -12.85 26.62
CA ALA A 3 2.35 -12.56 25.90
C ALA A 3 2.55 -12.79 24.40
N VAL A 4 1.66 -13.57 23.77
CA VAL A 4 1.67 -13.77 22.31
C VAL A 4 0.84 -12.65 21.66
N PRO A 5 1.43 -11.77 20.85
CA PRO A 5 0.71 -10.67 20.22
C PRO A 5 -0.13 -11.15 19.03
N LEU A 6 -1.23 -10.44 18.74
CA LEU A 6 -2.07 -10.69 17.55
C LEU A 6 -1.32 -10.45 16.24
N ALA A 7 -0.45 -9.43 16.20
CA ALA A 7 0.37 -9.09 15.05
C ALA A 7 1.78 -8.72 15.51
N ARG A 8 2.78 -9.20 14.78
CA ARG A 8 4.19 -8.89 14.98
C ARG A 8 4.85 -8.68 13.61
N PRO A 9 4.79 -7.45 13.05
CA PRO A 9 5.49 -7.14 11.81
C PRO A 9 6.98 -7.48 11.93
N THR A 10 7.55 -7.97 10.84
CA THR A 10 8.97 -8.31 10.77
C THR A 10 9.69 -7.20 10.02
N PHE A 11 10.76 -6.68 10.62
CA PHE A 11 11.67 -5.73 10.02
C PHE A 11 13.09 -6.24 10.24
N GLY A 12 13.91 -6.19 9.21
CA GLY A 12 15.31 -6.58 9.25
C GLY A 12 16.23 -5.49 8.72
N PRO A 13 17.53 -5.81 8.55
CA PRO A 13 18.54 -4.85 8.10
C PRO A 13 18.23 -4.24 6.72
N GLU A 14 17.53 -4.97 5.86
CA GLU A 14 17.14 -4.51 4.53
C GLU A 14 16.08 -3.40 4.59
N GLU A 15 15.04 -3.56 5.41
CA GLU A 15 14.02 -2.53 5.62
C GLU A 15 14.60 -1.28 6.28
N GLU A 16 15.50 -1.44 7.26
CA GLU A 16 16.18 -0.32 7.91
C GLU A 16 17.03 0.48 6.91
N ALA A 17 17.81 -0.21 6.07
CA ALA A 17 18.64 0.43 5.05
C ALA A 17 17.79 1.21 4.04
N ALA A 18 16.68 0.63 3.58
CA ALA A 18 15.77 1.27 2.63
C ALA A 18 15.12 2.55 3.20
N VAL A 19 14.70 2.52 4.47
CA VAL A 19 14.16 3.71 5.16
C VAL A 19 15.22 4.79 5.26
N LEU A 20 16.44 4.44 5.69
CA LEU A 20 17.53 5.41 5.82
C LEU A 20 17.94 6.02 4.48
N GLU A 21 17.90 5.26 3.39
CA GLU A 21 18.17 5.77 2.05
C GLU A 21 17.17 6.87 1.66
N VAL A 22 15.87 6.62 1.84
CA VAL A 22 14.82 7.62 1.57
C VAL A 22 15.01 8.86 2.45
N MET A 23 15.26 8.68 3.75
CA MET A 23 15.49 9.80 4.67
C MET A 23 16.69 10.67 4.26
N ARG A 24 17.79 10.03 3.83
CA ARG A 24 19.01 10.73 3.39
C ARG A 24 18.86 11.39 2.03
N SER A 25 17.97 10.88 1.16
CA SER A 25 17.72 11.43 -0.17
C SER A 25 17.02 12.79 -0.16
N GLY A 26 16.34 13.15 0.95
CA GLY A 26 15.49 14.34 1.05
C GLY A 26 14.18 14.28 0.25
N ARG A 27 13.93 13.19 -0.51
CA ARG A 27 12.71 12.97 -1.31
C ARG A 27 11.74 12.06 -0.58
N PHE A 28 11.00 12.61 0.38
CA PHE A 28 10.16 11.85 1.31
C PHE A 28 8.82 11.35 0.74
N ALA A 29 8.24 12.04 -0.25
CA ALA A 29 6.92 11.71 -0.78
C ALA A 29 6.97 11.50 -2.30
N GLN A 30 6.20 10.52 -2.79
CA GLN A 30 6.05 10.19 -4.22
C GLN A 30 7.39 10.07 -4.99
N GLY A 31 8.43 9.57 -4.30
CA GLY A 31 9.77 9.40 -4.84
C GLY A 31 9.94 8.11 -5.66
N ASP A 32 11.19 7.86 -6.08
CA ASP A 32 11.56 6.68 -6.87
C ASP A 32 11.20 5.35 -6.18
N CYS A 33 11.30 5.31 -4.84
CA CYS A 33 10.93 4.13 -4.05
C CYS A 33 9.46 3.73 -4.25
N VAL A 34 8.55 4.70 -4.34
CA VAL A 34 7.12 4.42 -4.58
C VAL A 34 6.91 3.85 -5.99
N ARG A 35 7.55 4.44 -7.01
CA ARG A 35 7.46 3.95 -8.39
C ARG A 35 8.01 2.53 -8.53
N ALA A 36 9.15 2.26 -7.89
CA ALA A 36 9.74 0.94 -7.89
C ALA A 36 8.84 -0.09 -7.20
N PHE A 37 8.24 0.29 -6.06
CA PHE A 37 7.27 -0.54 -5.36
C PHE A 37 6.03 -0.84 -6.23
N GLU A 38 5.44 0.17 -6.86
CA GLU A 38 4.28 -0.01 -7.75
C GLU A 38 4.58 -0.96 -8.92
N ALA A 39 5.73 -0.79 -9.57
CA ALA A 39 6.15 -1.68 -10.66
C ALA A 39 6.32 -3.14 -10.17
N ALA A 40 7.01 -3.34 -9.04
CA ALA A 40 7.21 -4.65 -8.44
C ALA A 40 5.88 -5.27 -7.97
N PHE A 41 4.98 -4.48 -7.40
CA PHE A 41 3.69 -4.94 -6.90
C PHE A 41 2.73 -5.33 -8.02
N ALA A 42 2.75 -4.61 -9.15
CA ALA A 42 2.02 -5.00 -10.36
C ALA A 42 2.47 -6.39 -10.86
N VAL A 43 3.78 -6.62 -10.91
CA VAL A 43 4.36 -7.93 -11.27
C VAL A 43 3.95 -9.01 -10.26
N ALA A 44 4.08 -8.73 -8.96
CA ALA A 44 3.78 -9.70 -7.91
C ALA A 44 2.31 -10.12 -7.85
N THR A 45 1.39 -9.21 -8.18
CA THR A 45 -0.06 -9.48 -8.19
C THR A 45 -0.59 -9.96 -9.54
N GLY A 46 0.21 -9.83 -10.62
CA GLY A 46 -0.24 -10.09 -11.98
C GLY A 46 -1.16 -9.01 -12.56
N ALA A 47 -1.30 -7.87 -11.88
CA ALA A 47 -2.09 -6.74 -12.36
C ALA A 47 -1.34 -5.96 -13.46
N HIS A 48 -2.08 -5.37 -14.40
CA HIS A 48 -1.49 -4.48 -15.41
C HIS A 48 -0.88 -3.20 -14.80
N HIS A 49 -1.47 -2.73 -13.70
CA HIS A 49 -1.07 -1.51 -13.01
C HIS A 49 -1.21 -1.69 -11.49
N ALA A 50 -0.38 -0.98 -10.73
CA ALA A 50 -0.53 -0.82 -9.29
C ALA A 50 -0.32 0.64 -8.91
N VAL A 51 -1.04 1.08 -7.88
CA VAL A 51 -0.97 2.46 -7.35
C VAL A 51 -0.88 2.38 -5.83
N ALA A 52 0.17 2.97 -5.25
CA ALA A 52 0.33 3.05 -3.82
C ALA A 52 -0.51 4.19 -3.24
N THR A 53 -1.27 3.90 -2.19
CA THR A 53 -2.07 4.87 -1.45
C THR A 53 -1.64 4.93 0.01
N SER A 54 -2.12 5.92 0.76
CA SER A 54 -1.74 6.07 2.18
C SER A 54 -2.26 4.95 3.09
N SER A 55 -3.31 4.23 2.68
CA SER A 55 -3.87 3.06 3.39
C SER A 55 -4.73 2.17 2.49
N GLY A 56 -5.09 0.97 2.94
CA GLY A 56 -6.07 0.13 2.26
C GLY A 56 -7.45 0.79 2.13
N THR A 57 -7.89 1.56 3.14
CA THR A 57 -9.16 2.29 3.10
C THR A 57 -9.18 3.33 1.99
N THR A 58 -8.09 4.07 1.80
CA THR A 58 -7.99 5.04 0.69
C THR A 58 -7.92 4.36 -0.67
N ALA A 59 -7.33 3.16 -0.77
CA ALA A 59 -7.35 2.37 -2.00
C ALA A 59 -8.79 1.97 -2.37
N LEU A 60 -9.57 1.46 -1.40
CA LEU A 60 -10.97 1.08 -1.61
C LEU A 60 -11.84 2.30 -1.97
N PHE A 61 -11.65 3.42 -1.26
CA PHE A 61 -12.34 4.67 -1.58
C PHE A 61 -12.06 5.12 -3.01
N LEU A 62 -10.79 5.13 -3.43
CA LEU A 62 -10.39 5.49 -4.79
C LEU A 62 -10.97 4.52 -5.82
N ALA A 63 -10.97 3.22 -5.54
CA ALA A 63 -11.56 2.22 -6.43
C ALA A 63 -13.05 2.49 -6.71
N LEU A 64 -13.84 2.74 -5.66
CA LEU A 64 -15.25 3.09 -5.80
C LEU A 64 -15.45 4.40 -6.58
N ALA A 65 -14.65 5.42 -6.30
CA ALA A 65 -14.70 6.70 -7.01
C ALA A 65 -14.35 6.56 -8.49
N CYS A 66 -13.31 5.79 -8.83
CA CYS A 66 -12.91 5.52 -10.21
C CYS A 66 -13.95 4.70 -10.99
N HIS A 67 -14.70 3.83 -10.32
CA HIS A 67 -15.83 3.11 -10.91
C HIS A 67 -17.11 3.95 -10.99
N GLY A 68 -17.10 5.19 -10.50
CA GLY A 68 -18.22 6.12 -10.61
C GLY A 68 -19.43 5.75 -9.74
N ILE A 69 -19.21 4.98 -8.67
CA ILE A 69 -20.24 4.61 -7.70
C ILE A 69 -20.75 5.84 -6.96
N ARG A 70 -22.06 5.92 -6.78
CA ARG A 70 -22.76 7.06 -6.16
C ARG A 70 -23.74 6.61 -5.08
N ALA A 71 -24.20 7.59 -4.30
CA ALA A 71 -25.28 7.38 -3.36
C ALA A 71 -26.53 6.85 -4.08
N GLY A 72 -27.08 5.74 -3.58
CA GLY A 72 -28.21 5.04 -4.17
C GLY A 72 -27.83 3.82 -5.01
N ASP A 73 -26.55 3.63 -5.36
CA ASP A 73 -26.10 2.44 -6.06
C ASP A 73 -26.01 1.23 -5.11
N GLU A 74 -26.42 0.06 -5.59
CA GLU A 74 -26.29 -1.19 -4.87
C GLU A 74 -24.89 -1.79 -5.08
N VAL A 75 -24.23 -2.19 -3.98
CA VAL A 75 -22.92 -2.85 -3.99
C VAL A 75 -23.00 -4.12 -3.16
N ILE A 76 -22.82 -5.27 -3.80
CA ILE A 76 -22.84 -6.59 -3.13
C ILE A 76 -21.48 -6.81 -2.44
N THR A 77 -21.49 -7.21 -1.17
CA THR A 77 -20.28 -7.48 -0.36
C THR A 77 -20.53 -8.60 0.66
N SER A 78 -19.48 -9.08 1.30
CA SER A 78 -19.59 -9.91 2.52
C SER A 78 -19.99 -9.06 3.74
N PRO A 79 -20.73 -9.62 4.70
CA PRO A 79 -21.07 -8.95 5.96
C PRO A 79 -19.87 -8.75 6.90
#